data_AF-A0A165NF36-F1
#
_entry.id   AF-A0A165NF36-F1
#
_cell.length_a   1.000
_cell.length_b   1.000
_cell.length_c   1.000
_cell.angle_alpha   90.00
_cell.angle_beta   90.00
_cell.angle_gamma   90.00
#
_symmetry.space_group_name_H-M   'P 1'
#
loop_
_entity.id
_entity.type
_entity.pdbx_description
1 polymer ?
#
loop_
_entity_poly.entity_id
_entity_poly.type
_entity_poly.pdbx_seq_one_letter_code
_entity_poly.pdbx_strand_id
1 'polypeptide(L)' 'MQDENTNNEMYVTDLEETLKSQQGSEHAQKLEKKLDALSSWVREKSEEPQTEVDYQRIQTVINGITAAQDVLRKFPVQN' A
#
# COMPACT_ATOMS: atom_id res chain seq x y z
N MET A 1 37.60 12.16 21.58
CA MET A 1 36.40 12.33 20.74
C MET A 1 36.18 10.98 20.10
N GLN A 2 35.21 10.21 20.59
CA GLN A 2 34.81 8.95 19.96
C GLN A 2 33.90 9.35 18.80
N ASP A 3 34.32 9.03 17.59
CA ASP A 3 33.46 9.14 16.42
C ASP A 3 32.27 8.18 16.63
N GLU A 4 31.13 8.76 17.02
CA GLU A 4 29.84 8.11 16.95
C GLU A 4 29.54 7.89 15.46
N ASN A 5 30.06 6.77 14.93
CA ASN A 5 29.67 6.25 13.63
C ASN A 5 28.22 5.80 13.76
N THR A 6 27.33 6.80 13.68
CA THR A 6 25.89 6.63 13.69
C THR A 6 25.58 5.89 12.39
N ASN A 7 25.56 4.56 12.47
CA ASN A 7 24.99 3.70 11.45
C ASN A 7 23.51 4.08 11.36
N ASN A 8 23.25 5.12 10.57
CA ASN A 8 21.94 5.56 10.15
C ASN A 8 21.49 4.56 9.07
N GLU A 9 21.38 3.28 9.43
CA GLU A 9 20.69 2.28 8.64
C GLU A 9 19.24 2.74 8.59
N MET A 10 18.94 3.53 7.57
CA MET A 10 17.59 3.89 7.18
C MET A 10 16.85 2.56 7.07
N TYR A 11 15.94 2.27 8.00
CA TYR A 11 15.11 1.05 7.94
C TYR A 11 14.24 1.16 6.69
N VAL A 12 14.77 0.67 5.57
CA VAL A 12 14.04 0.52 4.32
C VAL A 12 13.34 -0.83 4.40
N THR A 13 12.03 -0.83 4.20
CA THR A 13 11.26 -2.07 4.15
C THR A 13 11.51 -2.80 2.83
N ASP A 14 11.35 -4.13 2.80
CA ASP A 14 11.46 -4.93 1.57
C ASP A 14 10.58 -4.37 0.42
N LEU A 15 9.43 -3.80 0.77
CA LEU A 15 8.55 -3.12 -0.18
C LEU A 15 9.24 -1.90 -0.80
N GLU A 16 9.81 -1.03 0.03
CA GLU A 16 10.53 0.16 -0.42
C GLU A 16 11.78 -0.19 -1.23
N GLU A 17 12.52 -1.23 -0.86
CA GLU A 17 13.64 -1.73 -1.65
C GLU A 17 13.19 -2.24 -3.01
N THR A 18 12.11 -3.03 -3.04
CA THR A 18 11.53 -3.55 -4.29
C THR A 18 11.06 -2.42 -5.21
N LEU A 19 10.38 -1.40 -4.66
CA LEU A 19 9.88 -0.26 -5.44
C LEU A 19 11.00 0.68 -5.93
N LYS A 20 12.14 0.70 -5.24
CA LYS A 20 13.34 1.43 -5.69
C LYS A 20 14.20 0.63 -6.67
N SER A 21 13.89 -0.64 -6.95
CA SER A 21 14.67 -1.46 -7.88
C SER A 21 14.43 -1.06 -9.34
N GLN A 22 15.25 -1.59 -10.27
CA GLN A 22 15.05 -1.42 -11.72
C GLN A 22 13.68 -1.93 -12.22
N GLN A 23 13.05 -2.86 -11.49
CA GLN A 23 11.72 -3.39 -11.80
C GLN A 23 10.62 -2.71 -10.97
N GLY A 24 10.97 -1.67 -10.19
CA GLY A 24 10.07 -1.00 -9.26
C GLY A 24 8.78 -0.53 -9.91
N SER A 25 8.86 0.00 -11.14
CA SER A 25 7.69 0.45 -11.91
C SER A 25 6.72 -0.68 -12.25
N GLU A 26 7.25 -1.84 -12.65
CA GLU A 26 6.43 -3.03 -12.92
C GLU A 26 5.77 -3.56 -11.62
N HIS A 27 6.52 -3.58 -10.52
CA HIS A 27 6.00 -4.01 -9.22
C HIS A 27 4.93 -3.05 -8.70
N ALA A 28 5.14 -1.74 -8.82
CA ALA A 28 4.17 -0.71 -8.46
C ALA A 28 2.88 -0.89 -9.26
N GLN A 29 2.97 -1.04 -10.59
CA GLN A 29 1.78 -1.25 -11.44
C GLN A 29 1.05 -2.55 -11.12
N LYS A 30 1.78 -3.64 -10.83
CA LYS A 30 1.15 -4.91 -10.42
C LYS A 30 0.43 -4.76 -9.08
N LEU A 31 1.01 -4.04 -8.14
CA LEU A 31 0.41 -3.78 -6.83
C LEU A 31 -0.82 -2.88 -6.96
N GLU A 32 -0.74 -1.81 -7.76
CA GLU A 32 -1.86 -0.91 -8.06
C GLU A 32 -3.05 -1.67 -8.64
N LYS A 33 -2.84 -2.50 -9.67
CA LYS A 33 -3.89 -3.34 -10.26
C LYS A 33 -4.58 -4.26 -9.25
N LYS A 34 -3.81 -4.83 -8.31
CA LYS A 34 -4.37 -5.68 -7.24
C LYS A 34 -5.21 -4.88 -6.25
N LEU A 35 -4.75 -3.69 -5.87
CA LEU A 35 -5.48 -2.79 -4.99
C LEU A 35 -6.77 -2.28 -5.64
N ASP A 36 -6.74 -1.99 -6.95
CA ASP A 36 -7.93 -1.57 -7.71
C ASP A 36 -8.97 -2.68 -7.83
N ALA A 37 -8.53 -3.90 -8.12
CA ALA A 37 -9.40 -5.08 -8.16
C ALA A 37 -10.05 -5.34 -6.79
N LEU A 38 -9.26 -5.25 -5.71
CA LEU A 38 -9.78 -5.40 -4.35
C LEU A 38 -10.74 -4.26 -3.98
N SER A 39 -10.42 -3.01 -4.33
CA SER A 39 -11.30 -1.86 -4.09
C SER A 39 -12.65 -2.04 -4.77
N SER A 40 -12.64 -2.50 -6.03
CA SER A 40 -13.86 -2.76 -6.81
C SER A 40 -14.70 -3.85 -6.15
N TRP A 41 -14.08 -4.98 -5.81
CA TRP A 41 -14.77 -6.10 -5.14
C TRP A 41 -15.37 -5.70 -3.79
N VAL A 42 -14.63 -4.95 -2.96
CA VAL A 42 -15.13 -4.51 -1.64
C VAL A 42 -16.27 -3.51 -1.80
N ARG A 43 -16.23 -2.62 -2.81
CA ARG A 43 -17.33 -1.70 -3.10
C ARG A 43 -18.59 -2.44 -3.52
N GLU A 44 -18.49 -3.44 -4.40
CA GLU A 44 -19.62 -4.31 -4.75
C GLU A 44 -20.20 -4.99 -3.51
N LYS A 45 -19.34 -5.51 -2.62
CA LYS A 45 -19.78 -6.09 -1.35
C LYS A 45 -20.45 -5.09 -0.41
N SER A 46 -20.08 -3.82 -0.48
CA SER A 46 -20.71 -2.78 0.32
C SER A 46 -22.16 -2.47 -0.09
N GLU A 47 -22.54 -2.83 -1.31
CA GLU A 47 -23.89 -2.61 -1.85
C GLU A 47 -24.85 -3.76 -1.48
N GLU A 48 -24.33 -4.89 -1.02
CA GLU A 48 -25.13 -6.02 -0.54
C GLU A 48 -25.81 -5.69 0.81
N PRO A 49 -27.02 -6.20 1.09
CA PRO A 49 -27.65 -6.07 2.40
C PRO A 49 -26.77 -6.67 3.49
N GLN A 50 -26.49 -5.88 4.53
CA GLN A 50 -25.52 -6.25 5.55
C GLN A 50 -25.88 -5.67 6.92
N THR A 51 -25.29 -6.24 7.96
CA THR A 51 -25.42 -5.71 9.32
C THR A 51 -24.59 -4.43 9.47
N GLU A 52 -24.90 -3.60 10.47
CA GLU A 52 -24.10 -2.41 10.78
C GLU A 52 -22.62 -2.76 11.08
N VAL A 53 -22.39 -3.87 11.77
CA VAL A 53 -21.03 -4.35 12.09
C VAL A 53 -20.26 -4.69 10.82
N ASP A 54 -20.91 -5.38 9.88
CA ASP A 54 -20.26 -5.75 8.62
C ASP A 54 -20.03 -4.52 7.73
N TYR A 55 -20.96 -3.57 7.72
CA TYR A 55 -20.76 -2.28 7.05
C TYR A 55 -19.52 -1.55 7.58
N GLN A 56 -19.34 -1.46 8.90
CA GLN A 56 -18.17 -0.82 9.50
C GLN A 56 -16.86 -1.55 9.17
N ARG A 57 -16.90 -2.89 9.12
CA ARG A 57 -15.74 -3.70 8.70
C ARG A 57 -15.39 -3.43 7.24
N ILE A 58 -16.39 -3.41 6.35
CA ILE A 58 -16.19 -3.10 4.94
C ILE A 58 -15.61 -1.69 4.77
N GLN A 59 -16.15 -0.70 5.48
CA GLN A 59 -15.64 0.66 5.44
C GLN A 59 -14.18 0.75 5.92
N THR A 60 -13.82 -0.01 6.95
CA THR A 60 -12.43 -0.11 7.44
C THR A 60 -11.50 -0.68 6.36
N VAL A 61 -11.95 -1.72 5.65
CA VAL A 61 -11.19 -2.30 4.54
C VAL A 61 -11.04 -1.30 3.39
N ILE A 62 -12.11 -0.61 3.00
CA ILE A 62 -12.06 0.43 1.94
C ILE A 62 -11.03 1.50 2.30
N ASN A 63 -11.09 2.02 3.53
CA ASN A 63 -10.15 3.05 3.99
C ASN A 63 -8.70 2.55 3.98
N GLY A 64 -8.46 1.30 4.38
CA GLY A 64 -7.14 0.68 4.32
C GLY A 64 -6.59 0.55 2.91
N ILE A 65 -7.43 0.15 1.94
CA ILE A 65 -7.04 0.07 0.53
C ILE A 65 -6.72 1.46 -0.03
N THR A 66 -7.54 2.47 0.27
CA THR A 66 -7.28 3.86 -0.14
C THR A 66 -5.96 4.37 0.42
N ALA A 67 -5.69 4.13 1.71
CA ALA A 67 -4.42 4.50 2.32
C ALA A 67 -3.23 3.81 1.64
N ALA A 68 -3.34 2.51 1.31
CA ALA A 68 -2.30 1.77 0.60
C ALA A 68 -2.04 2.33 -0.80
N GLN A 69 -3.09 2.67 -1.56
CA GLN A 69 -2.96 3.30 -2.88
C GLN A 69 -2.28 4.67 -2.77
N ASP A 70 -2.65 5.49 -1.78
CA ASP A 70 -2.04 6.80 -1.56
C ASP A 70 -0.57 6.71 -1.16
N VAL A 71 -0.22 5.72 -0.35
CA VAL A 71 1.16 5.41 0.00
C VAL A 71 1.95 5.00 -1.25
N LEU A 72 1.41 4.11 -2.07
CA LEU A 72 2.06 3.65 -3.29
C LEU A 72 2.34 4.79 -4.28
N ARG A 73 1.40 5.74 -4.44
CA ARG A 73 1.57 6.92 -5.30
C ARG A 73 2.66 7.88 -4.83
N LYS A 74 2.98 7.89 -3.53
CA LYS A 74 4.00 8.75 -2.94
C LYS A 74 5.39 8.12 -3.00
N PHE A 75 5.50 6.82 -3.29
CA PHE A 75 6.81 6.17 -3.34
C PHE A 75 7.58 6.59 -4.60
N PRO A 76 8.85 7.02 -4.46
CA PRO A 76 9.71 7.27 -5.60
C PRO A 76 10.05 5.93 -6.25
N VAL A 77 9.45 5.67 -7.39
CA VAL A 77 9.72 4.49 -8.20
C VAL A 77 10.88 4.80 -9.14
N GLN A 78 11.86 3.90 -9.26
CA GLN A 78 12.89 4.05 -10.29
C GLN A 78 12.26 3.79 -11.67
N ASN A 79 12.42 4.76 -12.57
CA ASN A 79 12.02 4.68 -13.99
C ASN A 79 13.13 4.05 -14.84
#